data_AF-A0A0R0LXQ9-F1
#
_entry.id   AF-A0A0R0LXQ9-F1
#
_cell.length_a   1.000
_cell.length_b   1.000
_cell.length_c   1.000
_cell.angle_alpha   90.00
_cell.angle_beta   90.00
_cell.angle_gamma   90.00
#
_symmetry.space_group_name_H-M   'P 1'
#
loop_
_entity.id
_entity.type
_entity.pdbx_description
1 polymer ?
#
loop_
_entity_poly.entity_id
_entity_poly.type
_entity_poly.pdbx_seq_one_letter_code
_entity_poly.pdbx_strand_id
1 'polypeptide(L)'
;IWMYANTFLRLISEDDGNNCFFIDEVGFQLSIRRTRGISLIGTRATTTVPGLRSNDINACAIISKHEILHYKLERTLIIQQNFPSF
;
A
#
# COMPACT_ATOMS: atom_id res chain seq x y z
N ILE A 1 4.67 -25.16 9.38
CA ILE A 1 3.69 -24.23 10.00
C ILE A 1 3.90 -24.13 11.50
N TRP A 2 3.75 -25.21 12.29
CA TRP A 2 3.96 -25.16 13.75
C TRP A 2 5.36 -24.72 14.20
N MET A 3 6.41 -25.24 13.56
CA MET A 3 7.80 -24.85 13.86
C MET A 3 8.06 -23.35 13.57
N TYR A 4 7.47 -22.83 12.50
CA TYR A 4 7.58 -21.41 12.14
C TYR A 4 6.88 -20.51 13.15
N ALA A 5 5.62 -20.83 13.49
CA ALA A 5 4.83 -20.05 14.44
C ALA A 5 5.50 -19.98 15.83
N ASN A 6 6.00 -21.11 16.34
CA ASN A 6 6.70 -21.12 17.62
C ASN A 6 7.99 -20.31 17.60
N THR A 7 8.75 -20.37 16.50
CA THR A 7 9.99 -19.60 16.35
C THR A 7 9.70 -18.10 16.28
N PHE A 8 8.69 -17.71 15.50
CA PHE A 8 8.25 -16.33 15.37
C PHE A 8 7.75 -15.74 16.71
N LEU A 9 6.89 -16.48 17.42
CA LEU A 9 6.41 -16.06 18.73
C LEU A 9 7.56 -15.92 19.74
N ARG A 10 8.55 -16.81 19.69
CA ARG A 10 9.75 -16.70 20.53
C ARG A 10 10.53 -15.42 20.22
N LEU A 11 10.79 -15.13 18.94
CA LEU A 11 11.51 -13.93 18.52
C LEU A 11 10.82 -12.63 18.93
N ILE A 12 9.49 -12.58 18.84
CA ILE A 12 8.72 -11.42 19.33
C ILE A 12 8.82 -11.31 20.85
N SER A 13 8.82 -12.43 21.59
CA SER A 13 8.89 -12.40 23.05
C SER A 13 10.26 -12.02 23.63
N GLU A 14 11.35 -12.24 22.90
CA GLU A 14 12.73 -12.05 23.41
C GLU A 14 13.08 -10.59 23.70
N ASP A 15 12.57 -9.64 22.89
CA ASP A 15 12.79 -8.19 23.08
C ASP A 15 11.49 -7.39 22.88
N ASP A 16 10.36 -7.99 23.24
CA ASP A 16 9.02 -7.39 23.09
C ASP A 16 8.75 -6.89 21.64
N GLY A 17 9.39 -7.52 20.65
CA GLY A 17 9.30 -7.17 19.23
C GLY A 17 10.03 -5.88 18.82
N ASN A 18 10.86 -5.28 19.67
CA ASN A 18 11.54 -4.01 19.37
C ASN A 18 12.53 -4.13 18.20
N ASN A 19 13.18 -5.29 18.04
CA ASN A 19 14.10 -5.58 16.93
C ASN A 19 13.42 -6.29 15.74
N CYS A 20 12.09 -6.34 15.71
CA CYS A 20 11.35 -6.91 14.58
C CYS A 20 10.94 -5.81 13.61
N PHE A 21 11.37 -5.97 12.36
CA PHE A 21 10.96 -5.11 11.24
C PHE A 21 10.10 -5.92 10.28
N PHE A 22 8.94 -5.37 9.93
CA PHE A 22 8.01 -5.95 8.98
C PHE A 22 8.06 -5.16 7.70
N ILE A 23 8.13 -5.86 6.56
CA ILE A 23 8.12 -5.26 5.24
C ILE A 23 6.92 -5.81 4.49
N ASP A 24 6.10 -4.93 3.95
CA ASP A 24 4.94 -5.33 3.15
C ASP A 24 4.74 -4.39 1.96
N GLU A 25 4.08 -4.89 0.93
CA GLU A 25 3.65 -4.14 -0.25
C GLU A 25 2.12 -4.06 -0.31
N VAL A 26 1.61 -2.85 -0.55
CA VAL A 26 0.19 -2.59 -0.76
C VAL A 26 -0.05 -1.82 -2.04
N GLY A 27 -0.96 -2.32 -2.87
CA GLY A 27 -1.42 -1.64 -4.09
C GLY A 27 -2.66 -0.79 -3.83
N PHE A 28 -2.58 0.51 -4.12
CA PHE A 28 -3.69 1.45 -4.07
C PHE A 28 -4.19 1.77 -5.47
N GLN A 29 -5.42 1.36 -5.75
CA GLN A 29 -6.13 1.84 -6.93
C GLN A 29 -6.77 3.19 -6.62
N LEU A 30 -6.13 4.26 -7.06
CA LEU A 30 -6.72 5.59 -6.99
C LEU A 30 -7.80 5.69 -8.08
N SER A 31 -9.08 5.73 -7.69
CA SER A 31 -10.18 6.06 -8.60
C SER A 31 -10.69 7.47 -8.27
N ILE A 32 -10.41 8.42 -9.15
CA ILE A 32 -10.90 9.80 -8.97
C ILE A 32 -12.37 9.82 -9.37
N ARG A 33 -13.27 9.81 -8.39
CA ARG A 33 -14.68 10.16 -8.59
C ARG A 33 -14.78 11.69 -8.58
N ARG A 34 -15.40 12.30 -9.60
CA ARG A 34 -15.67 13.74 -9.57
C ARG A 34 -16.83 13.99 -8.61
N THR A 35 -16.63 14.88 -7.62
CA THR A 35 -17.67 15.28 -6.66
C THR A 35 -18.87 15.95 -7.33
N ARG A 36 -18.66 16.55 -8.51
CA ARG A 36 -19.71 17.12 -9.38
C ARG A 36 -19.52 16.61 -10.81
N GLY A 37 -20.59 16.10 -11.41
CA GLY A 37 -20.58 15.79 -12.84
C GLY A 37 -20.77 17.06 -13.67
N ILE A 38 -20.18 17.10 -14.86
CA ILE A 38 -20.52 18.09 -15.89
C ILE A 38 -21.56 17.43 -16.79
N SER A 39 -22.62 18.15 -17.14
CA SER A 39 -23.61 17.71 -18.13
C SER A 39 -24.07 18.89 -18.96
N LEU A 40 -24.56 18.59 -20.16
CA LEU A 40 -25.39 19.52 -20.91
C LEU A 40 -26.74 19.69 -20.20
N ILE A 41 -27.36 20.85 -20.32
CA ILE A 41 -28.70 21.11 -19.75
C ILE A 41 -29.67 20.03 -20.23
N GLY A 42 -30.37 19.38 -19.29
CA GLY A 42 -31.33 18.31 -19.57
C GLY A 42 -30.76 16.88 -19.60
N THR A 43 -29.48 16.68 -19.29
CA THR A 43 -28.86 15.33 -19.22
C THR A 43 -28.38 14.96 -17.82
N ARG A 44 -28.32 13.66 -17.51
CA ARG A 44 -27.76 13.17 -16.25
C ARG A 44 -26.27 13.48 -16.19
N ALA A 45 -25.82 14.12 -15.11
CA ALA A 45 -24.41 14.44 -14.92
C ALA A 45 -23.55 13.17 -14.77
N THR A 46 -22.48 13.09 -15.58
CA THR A 46 -21.50 12.01 -15.51
C THR A 46 -20.59 12.23 -14.31
N THR A 47 -20.79 11.46 -13.24
CA THR A 47 -20.00 11.54 -11.99
C THR A 47 -18.71 10.71 -12.04
N THR A 48 -18.63 9.76 -12.97
CA THR A 48 -17.47 8.91 -13.23
C THR A 48 -17.09 9.03 -14.69
N VAL A 49 -15.92 9.58 -14.99
CA VAL A 49 -15.42 9.65 -16.37
C VAL A 49 -14.99 8.25 -16.78
N PRO A 50 -15.64 7.59 -17.76
CA PRO A 50 -15.18 6.31 -18.26
C PRO A 50 -13.81 6.53 -18.92
N GLY A 51 -12.75 5.96 -18.34
CA GLY A 51 -11.39 6.03 -18.88
C GLY A 51 -10.40 6.91 -18.11
N LEU A 52 -10.80 7.64 -17.07
CA LEU A 52 -9.84 8.28 -16.16
C LEU A 52 -9.40 7.26 -15.09
N ARG A 53 -8.64 6.24 -15.52
CA ARG A 53 -7.83 5.44 -14.59
C ARG A 53 -6.77 6.38 -14.05
N SER A 54 -6.89 6.77 -12.80
CA SER A 54 -5.73 7.34 -12.14
C SER A 54 -4.76 6.18 -11.88
N ASN A 55 -3.46 6.42 -12.04
CA ASN A 55 -2.47 5.36 -12.00
C ASN A 55 -2.54 4.62 -10.65
N ASP A 56 -2.42 3.29 -10.70
CA ASP A 56 -2.27 2.49 -9.49
C ASP A 56 -0.95 2.90 -8.80
N ILE A 57 -1.00 3.13 -7.49
CA ILE A 57 0.17 3.44 -6.68
C ILE A 57 0.46 2.22 -5.82
N ASN A 58 1.63 1.61 -5.99
CA ASN A 58 2.11 0.58 -5.08
C ASN A 58 3.01 1.22 -4.03
N ALA A 59 2.81 0.85 -2.79
CA ALA A 59 3.61 1.30 -1.65
C ALA A 59 4.27 0.10 -1.01
N CYS A 60 5.57 0.20 -0.71
CA CYS A 60 6.24 -0.74 0.18
C CYS A 60 6.76 0.02 1.40
N ALA A 61 6.53 -0.51 2.59
CA ALA A 61 6.95 0.13 3.83
C ALA A 61 7.65 -0.86 4.76
N ILE A 62 8.65 -0.35 5.49
CA ILE A 62 9.22 -1.03 6.65
C ILE A 62 8.62 -0.43 7.91
N ILE A 63 8.07 -1.30 8.74
CA ILE A 63 7.36 -0.94 9.96
C ILE A 63 8.02 -1.67 11.13
N SER A 64 8.37 -0.90 12.16
CA SER A 64 8.77 -1.43 13.47
C SER A 64 7.56 -1.41 14.41
N LYS A 65 7.71 -1.96 15.61
CA LYS A 65 6.67 -1.88 16.65
C LYS A 65 6.20 -0.43 16.94
N HIS A 66 7.10 0.54 16.84
CA HIS A 66 6.84 1.91 17.28
C HIS A 66 6.44 2.85 16.14
N GLU A 67 7.00 2.63 14.96
CA GLU A 67 6.86 3.57 13.85
C GLU A 67 7.13 2.95 12.48
N ILE A 68 6.73 3.69 11.45
CA ILE A 68 7.13 3.44 10.06
C ILE A 68 8.53 4.02 9.87
N LEU A 69 9.50 3.16 9.55
CA LEU A 69 10.89 3.58 9.37
C LEU A 69 11.13 4.18 7.99
N HIS A 70 10.57 3.55 6.95
CA HIS A 70 10.69 4.02 5.58
C HIS A 70 9.51 3.53 4.75
N TYR A 71 9.16 4.29 3.72
CA TYR A 71 8.22 3.85 2.71
C TYR A 71 8.64 4.36 1.34
N LYS A 72 8.32 3.56 0.31
CA LYS A 72 8.55 3.89 -1.09
C LYS A 72 7.25 3.77 -1.85
N LEU A 73 6.94 4.79 -2.64
CA LEU A 73 5.78 4.81 -3.53
C LEU A 73 6.25 4.68 -4.98
N GLU A 74 5.68 3.74 -5.70
CA GLU A 74 5.93 3.51 -7.12
C GLU A 74 4.60 3.53 -7.88
N ARG A 75 4.59 4.11 -9.08
CA ARG A 75 3.42 4.03 -9.98
C ARG A 75 3.37 2.75 -10.82
N THR A 76 4.36 1.88 -10.59
CA THR A 76 4.53 0.58 -11.22
C THR A 76 4.59 -0.46 -10.11
N LEU A 77 4.41 -1.73 -10.44
CA LEU A 77 4.57 -2.84 -9.48
C LEU A 77 5.97 -2.82 -8.85
N ILE A 78 6.05 -3.07 -7.55
CA ILE A 78 7.34 -3.21 -6.88
C ILE A 78 7.83 -4.62 -7.15
N ILE A 79 8.96 -4.70 -7.87
CA ILE A 79 9.59 -5.97 -8.26
C ILE A 79 11.01 -6.00 -7.71
N GLN A 80 11.65 -7.16 -7.68
CA GLN A 80 13.02 -7.33 -7.16
C GLN A 80 14.02 -6.30 -7.73
N GLN A 81 13.89 -5.92 -9.00
CA GLN A 81 14.78 -4.95 -9.66
C GLN A 81 14.61 -3.51 -9.14
N ASN A 82 13.40 -3.16 -8.69
CA ASN A 82 13.06 -1.83 -8.18
C ASN A 82 12.71 -1.86 -6.68
N PHE A 83 13.02 -2.97 -6.00
CA PHE A 83 12.75 -3.14 -4.59
C PHE A 83 13.52 -2.06 -3.82
N PRO A 84 12.88 -1.39 -2.85
CA PRO A 84 13.56 -0.33 -2.12
C PRO A 84 14.80 -0.88 -1.43
N SER A 85 15.95 -0.22 -1.64
CA SER A 85 17.15 -0.43 -0.85
C SER A 85 16.98 0.33 0.46
N PHE A 86 16.65 -0.39 1.52
CA PHE A 86 16.46 0.14 2.87
C PHE A 86 17.71 0.01 3.72
#